data_AF-A0A833SZT8-F1
#
_entry.id   AF-A0A833SZT8-F1
#
_cell.length_a   1.000
_cell.length_b   1.000
_cell.length_c   1.000
_cell.angle_alpha   90.00
_cell.angle_beta   90.00
_cell.angle_gamma   90.00
#
_symmetry.space_group_name_H-M   'P 1'
#
loop_
_entity.id
_entity.type
_entity.pdbx_description
1 polymer ?
#
loop_
_entity_poly.entity_id
_entity_poly.type
_entity_poly.pdbx_seq_one_letter_code
_entity_poly.pdbx_strand_id
1 'polypeptide(L)'
;MNGEPNTDDKTNQERGWIQRFDKLKITDPEVIFQRLSKTKTIGTLDDNPTYIKWLKNVVKYRNKHGGELWLSDDKVFDLLKSAKSEEGLATLFEMLRQAPQTKSLAENMQVRMVLSLPSSHRAVNEAWLNSRETPQHVFQILRLGDASLDNNPLFIQWLRYIELYAARVGGNSYSDIYFVLKNAKPVNEVRFGTILQSLKETSDLKPLAGSLQTQLYQKLTLSPLAFERHLSIPVSIVASKLPTTDPRYGNLKAYTIYFAERQGGDILDKVKTLVADGDLFNAVTVASKS
;
A
#
# COMPACT_ATOMS: atom_id res chain seq x y z
N MET A 1 -18.06 -49.55 -4.57
CA MET A 1 -18.38 -48.68 -5.71
C MET A 1 -18.92 -47.37 -5.13
N ASN A 2 -18.07 -46.35 -5.06
CA ASN A 2 -18.46 -45.02 -4.60
C ASN A 2 -19.08 -44.30 -5.81
N GLY A 3 -20.40 -44.12 -5.80
CA GLY A 3 -21.09 -43.32 -6.81
C GLY A 3 -20.72 -41.85 -6.63
N GLU A 4 -20.19 -41.23 -7.68
CA GLU A 4 -20.02 -39.78 -7.74
C GLU A 4 -21.39 -39.09 -7.58
N PRO A 5 -21.49 -37.99 -6.81
CA PRO A 5 -22.75 -37.28 -6.69
C PRO A 5 -23.11 -36.62 -8.02
N ASN A 6 -24.31 -36.93 -8.50
CA ASN A 6 -24.91 -36.40 -9.73
C ASN A 6 -24.85 -34.86 -9.77
N THR A 7 -24.27 -34.31 -10.83
CA THR A 7 -24.10 -32.86 -11.05
C THR A 7 -25.43 -32.12 -11.12
N ASP A 8 -26.52 -32.76 -11.57
CA ASP A 8 -27.84 -32.14 -11.67
C ASP A 8 -28.51 -31.85 -10.32
N ASP A 9 -28.19 -32.63 -9.28
CA ASP A 9 -28.77 -32.45 -7.94
C ASP A 9 -28.19 -31.22 -7.23
N LYS A 10 -26.88 -30.96 -7.44
CA LYS A 10 -26.21 -29.74 -6.98
C LYS A 10 -26.79 -28.49 -7.63
N THR A 11 -26.98 -28.50 -8.95
CA THR A 11 -27.51 -27.36 -9.70
C THR A 11 -28.97 -27.05 -9.34
N ASN A 12 -29.79 -28.07 -9.04
CA ASN A 12 -31.16 -27.86 -8.55
C ASN A 12 -31.20 -27.36 -7.10
N GLN A 13 -30.29 -27.81 -6.24
CA GLN A 13 -30.16 -27.28 -4.88
C GLN A 13 -29.72 -25.80 -4.90
N GLU A 14 -28.75 -25.44 -5.74
CA GLU A 14 -28.30 -24.07 -5.99
C GLU A 14 -29.44 -23.16 -6.47
N ARG A 15 -30.21 -23.58 -7.49
CA ARG A 15 -31.38 -22.82 -8.00
C ARG A 15 -32.47 -22.64 -6.94
N GLY A 16 -32.74 -23.69 -6.15
CA GLY A 16 -33.70 -23.65 -5.06
C GLY A 16 -33.30 -22.69 -3.95
N TRP A 17 -32.01 -22.59 -3.64
CA TRP A 17 -31.48 -21.63 -2.66
C TRP A 17 -31.50 -20.19 -3.15
N ILE A 18 -31.14 -19.92 -4.41
CA ILE A 18 -31.19 -18.57 -4.99
C ILE A 18 -32.62 -18.01 -4.92
N GLN A 19 -33.63 -18.83 -5.26
CA GLN A 19 -35.04 -18.44 -5.15
C GLN A 19 -35.49 -18.25 -3.69
N ARG A 20 -34.97 -19.03 -2.73
CA ARG A 20 -35.24 -18.82 -1.29
C ARG A 20 -34.57 -17.55 -0.77
N PHE A 21 -33.36 -17.24 -1.24
CA PHE A 21 -32.64 -16.01 -0.91
C PHE A 21 -33.40 -14.76 -1.37
N ASP A 22 -34.01 -14.81 -2.57
CA ASP A 22 -34.83 -13.71 -3.07
C ASP A 22 -36.15 -13.53 -2.32
N LYS A 23 -36.62 -14.57 -1.61
CA LYS A 23 -37.83 -14.54 -0.76
C LYS A 23 -37.55 -14.14 0.70
N LEU A 24 -36.30 -14.11 1.13
CA LEU A 24 -35.94 -13.73 2.50
C LEU A 24 -35.99 -12.20 2.64
N LYS A 25 -36.97 -11.70 3.41
CA LYS A 25 -36.95 -10.35 4.01
C LYS A 25 -35.58 -10.11 4.64
N ILE A 26 -35.11 -8.86 4.72
CA ILE A 26 -33.81 -8.45 5.32
C ILE A 26 -33.55 -9.27 6.60
N THR A 27 -32.77 -10.34 6.44
CA THR A 27 -32.44 -11.34 7.45
C THR A 27 -31.01 -11.05 7.89
N ASP A 28 -30.70 -11.36 9.15
CA ASP A 28 -29.36 -11.23 9.72
C ASP A 28 -28.29 -11.82 8.77
N PRO A 29 -27.36 -11.00 8.24
CA PRO A 29 -26.33 -11.46 7.33
C PRO A 29 -25.43 -12.55 7.93
N GLU A 30 -25.24 -12.61 9.25
CA GLU A 30 -24.45 -13.66 9.88
C GLU A 30 -25.12 -15.02 9.74
N VAL A 31 -26.45 -15.08 9.94
CA VAL A 31 -27.24 -16.31 9.77
C VAL A 31 -27.18 -16.79 8.32
N ILE A 32 -27.23 -15.86 7.37
CA ILE A 32 -27.06 -16.18 5.95
C ILE A 32 -25.66 -16.73 5.70
N PHE A 33 -24.63 -16.07 6.22
CA PHE A 33 -23.23 -16.48 6.05
C PHE A 33 -22.98 -17.89 6.59
N GLN A 34 -23.45 -18.20 7.80
CA GLN A 34 -23.29 -19.53 8.41
C GLN A 34 -23.93 -20.65 7.59
N ARG A 35 -24.98 -20.35 6.81
CA ARG A 35 -25.58 -21.33 5.90
C ARG A 35 -24.75 -21.48 4.63
N LEU A 36 -24.27 -20.35 4.07
CA LEU A 36 -23.40 -20.33 2.89
C LEU A 36 -22.06 -21.03 3.13
N SER A 37 -21.46 -20.89 4.31
CA SER A 37 -20.17 -21.51 4.63
C SER A 37 -20.23 -23.01 4.86
N LYS A 38 -21.42 -23.57 5.15
CA LYS A 38 -21.62 -25.01 5.41
C LYS A 38 -21.87 -25.84 4.15
N THR A 39 -22.22 -25.21 3.04
CA THR A 39 -22.40 -25.89 1.76
C THR A 39 -21.03 -26.16 1.13
N LYS A 40 -20.58 -27.42 1.22
CA LYS A 40 -19.23 -27.92 0.85
C LYS A 40 -18.74 -27.57 -0.56
N THR A 41 -19.62 -27.18 -1.46
CA THR A 41 -19.31 -26.75 -2.83
C THR A 41 -18.88 -25.28 -2.95
N ILE A 42 -19.11 -24.45 -1.93
CA ILE A 42 -19.03 -22.97 -2.01
C ILE A 42 -17.64 -22.39 -1.66
N GLY A 43 -16.66 -23.27 -1.42
CA GLY A 43 -15.30 -22.91 -1.00
C GLY A 43 -14.31 -22.59 -2.13
N THR A 44 -14.68 -22.76 -3.40
CA THR A 44 -13.78 -22.50 -4.54
C THR A 44 -13.83 -21.02 -4.99
N LEU A 45 -12.84 -20.60 -5.78
CA LEU A 45 -12.79 -19.25 -6.39
C LEU A 45 -14.02 -18.94 -7.28
N ASP A 46 -14.70 -19.97 -7.79
CA ASP A 46 -15.82 -19.85 -8.73
C ASP A 46 -17.11 -19.29 -8.11
N ASP A 47 -17.19 -19.20 -6.78
CA ASP A 47 -18.41 -18.84 -6.05
C ASP A 47 -18.57 -17.34 -5.73
N ASN A 48 -17.74 -16.48 -6.33
CA ASN A 48 -17.82 -15.03 -6.16
C ASN A 48 -19.24 -14.43 -6.34
N PRO A 49 -20.09 -14.87 -7.29
CA PRO A 49 -21.45 -14.36 -7.42
C PRO A 49 -22.30 -14.48 -6.14
N THR A 50 -22.15 -15.58 -5.40
CA THR A 50 -22.88 -15.84 -4.16
C THR A 50 -22.42 -14.92 -3.03
N TYR A 51 -21.11 -14.77 -2.85
CA TYR A 51 -20.54 -13.86 -1.85
C TYR A 51 -20.82 -12.39 -2.19
N ILE A 52 -20.85 -12.02 -3.47
CA ILE A 52 -21.28 -10.69 -3.92
C ILE A 52 -22.74 -10.44 -3.53
N LYS A 53 -23.62 -11.42 -3.72
CA LYS A 53 -25.03 -11.32 -3.32
C LYS A 53 -25.18 -11.14 -1.80
N TRP A 54 -24.40 -11.90 -1.02
CA TRP A 54 -24.35 -11.77 0.43
C TRP A 54 -23.81 -10.39 0.88
N LEU A 55 -22.73 -9.88 0.29
CA LEU A 55 -22.19 -8.56 0.63
C LEU A 55 -23.14 -7.42 0.27
N LYS A 56 -23.89 -7.54 -0.83
CA LYS A 56 -24.99 -6.60 -1.13
C LYS A 56 -26.09 -6.66 -0.06
N ASN A 57 -26.38 -7.83 0.50
CA ASN A 57 -27.30 -7.96 1.63
C ASN A 57 -26.74 -7.32 2.92
N VAL A 58 -25.44 -7.49 3.22
CA VAL A 58 -24.75 -6.81 4.32
C VAL A 58 -24.92 -5.29 4.23
N VAL A 59 -24.65 -4.70 3.05
CA VAL A 59 -24.82 -3.25 2.82
C VAL A 59 -26.28 -2.83 3.06
N LYS A 60 -27.26 -3.57 2.52
CA LYS A 60 -28.69 -3.29 2.73
C LYS A 60 -29.11 -3.42 4.20
N TYR A 61 -28.58 -4.40 4.91
CA TYR A 61 -28.86 -4.62 6.33
C TYR A 61 -28.35 -3.46 7.18
N ARG A 62 -27.08 -3.06 7.00
CA ARG A 62 -26.47 -1.90 7.68
C ARG A 62 -27.29 -0.62 7.46
N ASN A 63 -27.66 -0.34 6.20
CA ASN A 63 -28.44 0.85 5.86
C ASN A 63 -29.80 0.91 6.55
N LYS A 64 -30.41 -0.24 6.87
CA LYS A 64 -31.71 -0.30 7.54
C LYS A 64 -31.61 -0.26 9.07
N HIS A 65 -30.54 -0.82 9.64
CA HIS A 65 -30.49 -1.10 11.09
C HIS A 65 -29.60 -0.14 11.89
N GLY A 66 -28.80 0.72 11.27
CA GLY A 66 -27.99 1.73 11.98
C GLY A 66 -26.49 1.68 11.68
N GLY A 67 -26.14 1.23 10.47
CA GLY A 67 -24.76 1.25 9.96
C GLY A 67 -23.87 0.14 10.52
N GLU A 68 -22.59 0.45 10.67
CA GLU A 68 -21.53 -0.48 11.10
C GLU A 68 -21.69 -0.99 12.54
N LEU A 69 -22.46 -0.28 13.38
CA LEU A 69 -22.71 -0.66 14.78
C LEU A 69 -23.31 -2.07 14.93
N TRP A 70 -24.04 -2.54 13.91
CA TRP A 70 -24.73 -3.83 13.94
C TRP A 70 -23.95 -4.96 13.30
N LEU A 71 -23.07 -4.65 12.35
CA LEU A 71 -22.24 -5.62 11.67
C LEU A 71 -21.00 -4.89 11.18
N SER A 72 -19.95 -4.85 11.99
CA SER A 72 -18.74 -4.09 11.69
C SER A 72 -17.97 -4.66 10.50
N ASP A 73 -17.06 -3.87 9.94
CA ASP A 73 -16.14 -4.36 8.92
C ASP A 73 -15.23 -5.46 9.46
N ASP A 74 -14.86 -5.41 10.75
CA ASP A 74 -14.13 -6.51 11.40
C ASP A 74 -14.88 -7.83 11.30
N LYS A 75 -16.15 -7.81 11.66
CA LYS A 75 -16.97 -9.01 11.69
C LYS A 75 -17.18 -9.58 10.29
N VAL A 76 -17.46 -8.72 9.31
CA VAL A 76 -17.61 -9.13 7.90
C VAL A 76 -16.33 -9.73 7.35
N PHE A 77 -15.19 -9.11 7.66
CA PHE A 77 -13.89 -9.60 7.23
C PHE A 77 -13.56 -10.97 7.83
N ASP A 78 -13.74 -11.14 9.14
CA ASP A 78 -13.45 -12.39 9.83
C ASP A 78 -14.31 -13.55 9.31
N LEU A 79 -15.60 -13.28 9.03
CA LEU A 79 -16.47 -14.24 8.36
C LEU A 79 -15.87 -14.66 7.02
N LEU A 80 -15.57 -13.71 6.12
CA LEU A 80 -15.04 -14.04 4.79
C LEU A 80 -13.68 -14.73 4.85
N LYS A 81 -12.79 -14.30 5.75
CA LYS A 81 -11.48 -14.91 5.98
C LYS A 81 -11.60 -16.37 6.41
N SER A 82 -12.64 -16.74 7.16
CA SER A 82 -12.88 -18.14 7.52
C SER A 82 -13.31 -19.03 6.35
N ALA A 83 -13.74 -18.44 5.23
CA ALA A 83 -14.37 -19.16 4.13
C ALA A 83 -13.62 -19.09 2.79
N LYS A 84 -12.65 -18.18 2.64
CA LYS A 84 -11.90 -17.98 1.39
C LYS A 84 -10.40 -17.85 1.61
N SER A 85 -9.62 -18.30 0.63
CA SER A 85 -8.19 -18.01 0.57
C SER A 85 -7.94 -16.51 0.39
N GLU A 86 -6.71 -16.06 0.66
CA GLU A 86 -6.34 -14.65 0.52
C GLU A 86 -6.46 -14.17 -0.94
N GLU A 87 -6.14 -15.03 -1.92
CA GLU A 87 -6.34 -14.76 -3.35
C GLU A 87 -7.82 -14.60 -3.70
N GLY A 88 -8.66 -15.49 -3.15
CA GLY A 88 -10.10 -15.43 -3.32
C GLY A 88 -10.70 -14.15 -2.71
N LEU A 89 -10.20 -13.74 -1.54
CA LEU A 89 -10.61 -12.49 -0.88
C LEU A 89 -10.20 -11.26 -1.70
N ALA A 90 -8.94 -11.18 -2.11
CA ALA A 90 -8.44 -10.05 -2.89
C ALA A 90 -9.23 -9.88 -4.20
N THR A 91 -9.47 -10.99 -4.90
CA THR A 91 -10.29 -11.01 -6.12
C THR A 91 -11.73 -10.59 -5.85
N LEU A 92 -12.37 -11.14 -4.81
CA LEU A 92 -13.74 -10.80 -4.44
C LEU A 92 -13.91 -9.31 -4.12
N PHE A 93 -13.01 -8.75 -3.30
CA PHE A 93 -13.08 -7.35 -2.93
C PHE A 93 -12.83 -6.44 -4.13
N GLU A 94 -11.88 -6.81 -5.00
CA GLU A 94 -11.64 -6.06 -6.22
C GLU A 94 -12.87 -6.06 -7.15
N MET A 95 -13.52 -7.20 -7.35
CA MET A 95 -14.78 -7.28 -8.11
C MET A 95 -15.89 -6.40 -7.51
N LEU A 96 -16.01 -6.36 -6.18
CA LEU A 96 -17.01 -5.56 -5.49
C LEU A 96 -16.73 -4.06 -5.56
N ARG A 97 -15.46 -3.67 -5.63
CA ARG A 97 -15.03 -2.28 -5.73
C ARG A 97 -15.55 -1.61 -6.99
N GLN A 98 -15.70 -2.38 -8.07
CA GLN A 98 -16.22 -1.92 -9.37
C GLN A 98 -17.69 -1.47 -9.33
N ALA A 99 -18.44 -1.82 -8.28
CA ALA A 99 -19.84 -1.44 -8.13
C ALA A 99 -20.01 -0.32 -7.08
N PRO A 100 -20.61 0.84 -7.43
CA PRO A 100 -20.69 2.02 -6.54
C PRO A 100 -21.24 1.72 -5.13
N GLN A 101 -22.27 0.88 -5.04
CA GLN A 101 -22.93 0.53 -3.78
C GLN A 101 -22.07 -0.32 -2.82
N THR A 102 -21.00 -0.95 -3.32
CA THR A 102 -20.11 -1.80 -2.52
C THR A 102 -18.67 -1.28 -2.50
N LYS A 103 -18.39 -0.18 -3.21
CA LYS A 103 -17.05 0.39 -3.37
C LYS A 103 -16.37 0.67 -2.03
N SER A 104 -17.00 1.45 -1.16
CA SER A 104 -16.41 1.82 0.13
C SER A 104 -16.14 0.62 1.03
N LEU A 105 -17.04 -0.37 1.04
CA LEU A 105 -16.85 -1.61 1.78
C LEU A 105 -15.65 -2.40 1.24
N ALA A 106 -15.57 -2.56 -0.09
CA ALA A 106 -14.47 -3.26 -0.73
C ALA A 106 -13.11 -2.61 -0.48
N GLU A 107 -13.03 -1.28 -0.56
CA GLU A 107 -11.81 -0.52 -0.26
C GLU A 107 -11.39 -0.71 1.21
N ASN A 108 -12.35 -0.66 2.16
CA ASN A 108 -12.08 -0.97 3.57
C ASN A 108 -11.50 -2.38 3.74
N MET A 109 -12.08 -3.37 3.05
CA MET A 109 -11.61 -4.76 3.12
C MET A 109 -10.21 -4.93 2.52
N GLN A 110 -9.90 -4.28 1.40
CA GLN A 110 -8.56 -4.29 0.80
C GLN A 110 -7.53 -3.65 1.74
N VAL A 111 -7.83 -2.49 2.33
CA VAL A 111 -6.96 -1.86 3.34
C VAL A 111 -6.73 -2.79 4.52
N ARG A 112 -7.78 -3.47 5.00
CA ARG A 112 -7.70 -4.41 6.09
C ARG A 112 -6.85 -5.64 5.77
N MET A 113 -6.94 -6.17 4.54
CA MET A 113 -6.04 -7.24 4.09
C MET A 113 -4.58 -6.82 4.24
N VAL A 114 -4.23 -5.63 3.74
CA VAL A 114 -2.86 -5.11 3.81
C VAL A 114 -2.37 -4.93 5.24
N LEU A 115 -3.21 -4.39 6.13
CA LEU A 115 -2.84 -4.11 7.52
C LEU A 115 -2.79 -5.37 8.40
N SER A 116 -3.73 -6.29 8.21
CA SER A 116 -3.94 -7.42 9.12
C SER A 116 -3.35 -8.74 8.64
N LEU A 117 -3.05 -8.88 7.33
CA LEU A 117 -2.57 -10.13 6.73
C LEU A 117 -1.34 -9.87 5.84
N PRO A 118 -0.11 -9.88 6.42
CA PRO A 118 1.11 -9.70 5.63
C PRO A 118 1.29 -10.70 4.48
N SER A 119 0.81 -11.94 4.64
CA SER A 119 0.79 -12.97 3.58
C SER A 119 -0.04 -12.55 2.36
N SER A 120 -1.05 -11.72 2.56
CA SER A 120 -2.00 -11.33 1.51
C SER A 120 -1.48 -10.25 0.57
N HIS A 121 -0.34 -9.63 0.86
CA HIS A 121 0.22 -8.50 0.09
C HIS A 121 0.39 -8.84 -1.39
N ARG A 122 0.77 -10.08 -1.71
CA ARG A 122 0.88 -10.57 -3.09
C ARG A 122 -0.48 -10.66 -3.77
N ALA A 123 -1.44 -11.33 -3.13
CA ALA A 123 -2.79 -11.50 -3.65
C ALA A 123 -3.48 -10.16 -3.93
N VAL A 124 -3.33 -9.19 -3.02
CA VAL A 124 -3.88 -7.84 -3.20
C VAL A 124 -3.24 -7.13 -4.40
N ASN A 125 -1.92 -7.21 -4.56
CA ASN A 125 -1.23 -6.64 -5.72
C ASN A 125 -1.67 -7.29 -7.04
N GLU A 126 -1.79 -8.62 -7.07
CA GLU A 126 -2.26 -9.34 -8.25
C GLU A 126 -3.69 -8.95 -8.63
N ALA A 127 -4.59 -8.80 -7.66
CA ALA A 127 -5.96 -8.35 -7.92
C ALA A 127 -6.01 -6.95 -8.53
N TRP A 128 -5.24 -6.00 -7.98
CA TRP A 128 -5.13 -4.64 -8.54
C TRP A 128 -4.52 -4.63 -9.94
N LEU A 129 -3.44 -5.40 -10.17
CA LEU A 129 -2.80 -5.51 -11.50
C LEU A 129 -3.73 -6.10 -12.55
N ASN A 130 -4.45 -7.18 -12.20
CA ASN A 130 -5.39 -7.84 -13.09
C ASN A 130 -6.56 -6.93 -13.47
N SER A 131 -6.96 -6.06 -12.54
CA SER A 131 -7.99 -5.04 -12.76
C SER A 131 -7.45 -3.75 -13.38
N ARG A 132 -6.15 -3.69 -13.65
CA ARG A 132 -5.44 -2.55 -14.25
C ARG A 132 -5.55 -1.26 -13.43
N GLU A 133 -5.56 -1.39 -12.11
CA GLU A 133 -5.60 -0.22 -11.24
C GLU A 133 -4.33 0.62 -11.42
N THR A 134 -4.49 1.93 -11.62
CA THR A 134 -3.32 2.81 -11.72
C THR A 134 -2.71 3.01 -10.34
N PRO A 135 -1.41 3.34 -10.24
CA PRO A 135 -0.80 3.69 -8.97
C PRO A 135 -1.53 4.84 -8.26
N GLN A 136 -2.09 5.79 -9.01
CA GLN A 136 -2.91 6.87 -8.46
C GLN A 136 -4.20 6.34 -7.81
N HIS A 137 -4.90 5.40 -8.44
CA HIS A 137 -6.09 4.79 -7.85
C HIS A 137 -5.74 3.96 -6.62
N VAL A 138 -4.68 3.15 -6.66
CA VAL A 138 -4.26 2.36 -5.48
C VAL A 138 -3.85 3.29 -4.32
N PHE A 139 -3.23 4.43 -4.60
CA PHE A 139 -2.94 5.44 -3.59
C PHE A 139 -4.21 5.96 -2.89
N GLN A 140 -5.30 6.13 -3.64
CA GLN A 140 -6.60 6.55 -3.13
C GLN A 140 -7.31 5.44 -2.35
N ILE A 141 -7.29 4.19 -2.86
CA ILE A 141 -7.82 3.00 -2.15
C ILE A 141 -7.18 2.89 -0.77
N LEU A 142 -5.86 3.10 -0.70
CA LEU A 142 -5.07 3.05 0.53
C LEU A 142 -5.13 4.32 1.39
N ARG A 143 -5.93 5.32 0.97
CA ARG A 143 -6.19 6.56 1.73
C ARG A 143 -4.93 7.33 2.09
N LEU A 144 -3.93 7.32 1.21
CA LEU A 144 -2.63 7.90 1.48
C LEU A 144 -2.58 9.43 1.33
N GLY A 145 -3.64 10.05 0.78
CA GLY A 145 -3.73 11.51 0.62
C GLY A 145 -3.48 12.28 1.91
N ASP A 146 -4.14 11.86 3.00
CA ASP A 146 -4.05 12.55 4.30
C ASP A 146 -3.14 11.82 5.30
N ALA A 147 -2.79 10.56 5.04
CA ALA A 147 -1.96 9.77 5.95
C ALA A 147 -0.51 10.28 6.04
N SER A 148 0.16 10.06 7.18
CA SER A 148 1.63 10.15 7.20
C SER A 148 2.21 9.07 6.29
N LEU A 149 3.25 9.40 5.53
CA LEU A 149 3.98 8.40 4.73
C LEU A 149 5.10 7.74 5.53
N ASP A 150 5.57 8.41 6.59
CA ASP A 150 6.69 7.98 7.42
C ASP A 150 6.35 6.66 8.12
N ASN A 151 7.10 5.58 7.82
CA ASN A 151 6.89 4.23 8.34
C ASN A 151 5.46 3.68 8.17
N ASN A 152 4.72 4.14 7.17
CA ASN A 152 3.35 3.72 6.95
C ASN A 152 3.30 2.40 6.14
N PRO A 153 2.74 1.30 6.70
CA PRO A 153 2.66 0.02 6.00
C PRO A 153 1.83 0.08 4.71
N LEU A 154 0.82 0.95 4.63
CA LEU A 154 0.04 1.16 3.41
C LEU A 154 0.88 1.87 2.33
N PHE A 155 1.74 2.80 2.72
CA PHE A 155 2.66 3.46 1.77
C PHE A 155 3.73 2.48 1.26
N ILE A 156 4.27 1.64 2.14
CA ILE A 156 5.18 0.54 1.76
C ILE A 156 4.51 -0.41 0.78
N GLN A 157 3.25 -0.80 1.03
CA GLN A 157 2.49 -1.63 0.11
C GLN A 157 2.28 -0.95 -1.24
N TRP A 158 1.97 0.35 -1.24
CA TRP A 158 1.81 1.12 -2.47
C TRP A 158 3.11 1.19 -3.30
N LEU A 159 4.27 1.32 -2.65
CA LEU A 159 5.57 1.25 -3.33
C LEU A 159 5.84 -0.13 -3.94
N ARG A 160 5.48 -1.22 -3.25
CA ARG A 160 5.57 -2.57 -3.83
C ARG A 160 4.67 -2.70 -5.06
N TYR A 161 3.45 -2.16 -4.98
CA TYR A 161 2.52 -2.17 -6.10
C TYR A 161 3.07 -1.41 -7.32
N ILE A 162 3.63 -0.22 -7.11
CA ILE A 162 4.08 0.61 -8.22
C ILE A 162 5.25 -0.01 -8.99
N GLU A 163 6.15 -0.74 -8.32
CA GLU A 163 7.19 -1.51 -9.01
C GLU A 163 6.62 -2.60 -9.90
N LEU A 164 5.64 -3.35 -9.40
CA LEU A 164 4.97 -4.39 -10.18
C LEU A 164 4.20 -3.79 -11.36
N TYR A 165 3.53 -2.66 -11.13
CA TYR A 165 2.81 -1.94 -12.18
C TYR A 165 3.75 -1.44 -13.27
N ALA A 166 4.85 -0.78 -12.90
CA ALA A 166 5.86 -0.29 -13.84
C ALA A 166 6.45 -1.44 -14.67
N ALA A 167 6.78 -2.57 -14.04
CA ALA A 167 7.24 -3.77 -14.74
C ALA A 167 6.17 -4.31 -15.72
N ARG A 168 4.89 -4.28 -15.34
CA ARG A 168 3.77 -4.77 -16.15
C ARG A 168 3.50 -3.93 -17.39
N VAL A 169 3.71 -2.61 -17.30
CA VAL A 169 3.43 -1.66 -18.38
C VAL A 169 4.68 -1.16 -19.12
N GLY A 170 5.88 -1.62 -18.74
CA GLY A 170 7.15 -1.16 -19.31
C GLY A 170 7.50 0.29 -18.95
N GLY A 171 7.04 0.75 -17.79
CA GLY A 171 7.17 2.13 -17.31
C GLY A 171 8.37 2.36 -16.38
N ASN A 172 8.39 3.54 -15.73
CA ASN A 172 9.39 3.92 -14.74
C ASN A 172 8.69 4.31 -13.43
N SER A 173 8.92 3.52 -12.37
CA SER A 173 8.35 3.73 -11.03
C SER A 173 8.61 5.13 -10.46
N TYR A 174 9.75 5.75 -10.75
CA TYR A 174 10.06 7.09 -10.25
C TYR A 174 9.11 8.16 -10.82
N SER A 175 8.85 8.11 -12.13
CA SER A 175 7.93 9.06 -12.79
C SER A 175 6.51 8.91 -12.23
N ASP A 176 6.06 7.68 -12.05
CA ASP A 176 4.73 7.38 -11.48
C ASP A 176 4.63 7.84 -10.02
N ILE A 177 5.65 7.56 -9.19
CA ILE A 177 5.70 8.01 -7.80
C ILE A 177 5.68 9.53 -7.73
N TYR A 178 6.56 10.18 -8.49
CA TYR A 178 6.67 11.64 -8.50
C TYR A 178 5.37 12.28 -8.96
N PHE A 179 4.73 11.74 -10.01
CA PHE A 179 3.44 12.23 -10.50
C PHE A 179 2.35 12.10 -9.43
N VAL A 180 2.20 10.94 -8.79
CA VAL A 180 1.17 10.73 -7.78
C VAL A 180 1.40 11.63 -6.57
N LEU A 181 2.63 11.67 -6.03
CA LEU A 181 2.94 12.51 -4.87
C LEU A 181 2.77 13.99 -5.18
N LYS A 182 3.24 14.47 -6.34
CA LYS A 182 3.08 15.88 -6.72
C LYS A 182 1.61 16.33 -6.78
N ASN A 183 0.71 15.46 -7.25
CA ASN A 183 -0.70 15.82 -7.46
C ASN A 183 -1.60 15.50 -6.27
N ALA A 184 -1.40 14.36 -5.61
CA ALA A 184 -2.30 13.87 -4.57
C ALA A 184 -1.83 14.17 -3.14
N LYS A 185 -0.52 14.37 -2.94
CA LYS A 185 0.06 14.68 -1.63
C LYS A 185 1.41 15.39 -1.79
N PRO A 186 1.42 16.71 -2.06
CA PRO A 186 2.67 17.44 -2.27
C PRO A 186 3.60 17.29 -1.05
N VAL A 187 4.66 16.50 -1.21
CA VAL A 187 5.70 16.32 -0.19
C VAL A 187 6.91 17.17 -0.61
N ASN A 188 7.48 17.90 0.35
CA ASN A 188 8.75 18.57 0.13
C ASN A 188 9.83 17.53 -0.28
N GLU A 189 10.56 17.80 -1.35
CA GLU A 189 11.52 16.87 -1.95
C GLU A 189 12.61 16.43 -0.94
N VAL A 190 13.12 17.35 -0.12
CA VAL A 190 14.13 17.05 0.91
C VAL A 190 13.57 16.12 1.99
N ARG A 191 12.33 16.36 2.44
CA ARG A 191 11.62 15.46 3.36
C ARG A 191 11.33 14.11 2.71
N PHE A 192 10.95 14.08 1.44
CA PHE A 192 10.75 12.82 0.71
C PHE A 192 12.04 12.00 0.65
N GLY A 193 13.20 12.64 0.44
CA GLY A 193 14.51 11.98 0.56
C GLY A 193 14.74 11.31 1.91
N THR A 194 14.23 11.89 3.00
CA THR A 194 14.32 11.30 4.35
C THR A 194 13.44 10.06 4.49
N ILE A 195 12.24 10.08 3.90
CA ILE A 195 11.35 8.90 3.84
C ILE A 195 12.05 7.78 3.08
N LEU A 196 12.63 8.09 1.91
CA LEU A 196 13.40 7.12 1.12
C LEU A 196 14.61 6.60 1.89
N GLN A 197 15.26 7.44 2.69
CA GLN A 197 16.36 6.99 3.54
C GLN A 197 15.90 5.95 4.57
N SER A 198 14.77 6.17 5.25
CA SER A 198 14.20 5.18 6.17
C SER A 198 13.83 3.86 5.48
N LEU A 199 13.30 3.94 4.25
CA LEU A 199 12.88 2.75 3.49
C LEU A 199 14.06 1.83 3.10
N LYS A 200 15.31 2.31 3.15
CA LYS A 200 16.48 1.46 2.90
C LYS A 200 16.70 0.38 3.95
N GLU A 201 16.07 0.51 5.13
CA GLU A 201 16.05 -0.53 6.17
C GLU A 201 15.05 -1.66 5.84
N THR A 202 14.15 -1.44 4.88
CA THR A 202 13.24 -2.47 4.36
C THR A 202 13.95 -3.20 3.21
N SER A 203 14.41 -4.43 3.48
CA SER A 203 15.30 -5.19 2.58
C SER A 203 14.82 -5.24 1.12
N ASP A 204 13.54 -5.53 0.89
CA ASP A 204 12.95 -5.62 -0.45
C ASP A 204 12.81 -4.25 -1.15
N LEU A 205 12.66 -3.16 -0.39
CA LEU A 205 12.55 -1.81 -0.93
C LEU A 205 13.88 -1.07 -1.01
N LYS A 206 14.97 -1.59 -0.43
CA LYS A 206 16.27 -0.92 -0.43
C LYS A 206 16.77 -0.55 -1.84
N PRO A 207 16.67 -1.41 -2.88
CA PRO A 207 17.07 -1.05 -4.23
C PRO A 207 16.21 0.09 -4.81
N LEU A 208 14.87 -0.01 -4.66
CA LEU A 208 13.94 1.02 -5.10
C LEU A 208 14.25 2.35 -4.40
N ALA A 209 14.31 2.35 -3.07
CA ALA A 209 14.55 3.54 -2.27
C ALA A 209 15.89 4.21 -2.64
N GLY A 210 16.94 3.43 -2.86
CA GLY A 210 18.22 3.93 -3.36
C GLY A 210 18.11 4.58 -4.73
N SER A 211 17.44 3.92 -5.68
CA SER A 211 17.23 4.45 -7.04
C SER A 211 16.41 5.75 -7.03
N LEU A 212 15.31 5.78 -6.28
CA LEU A 212 14.45 6.96 -6.14
C LEU A 212 15.21 8.12 -5.51
N GLN A 213 16.04 7.86 -4.50
CA GLN A 213 16.81 8.90 -3.82
C GLN A 213 17.91 9.46 -4.73
N THR A 214 18.58 8.63 -5.53
CA THR A 214 19.54 9.11 -6.54
C THR A 214 18.85 9.96 -7.60
N GLN A 215 17.70 9.54 -8.11
CA GLN A 215 16.93 10.32 -9.10
C GLN A 215 16.42 11.64 -8.52
N LEU A 216 16.03 11.65 -7.24
CA LEU A 216 15.71 12.88 -6.51
C LEU A 216 16.92 13.81 -6.44
N TYR A 217 18.08 13.32 -6.01
CA TYR A 217 19.31 14.11 -5.88
C TYR A 217 19.79 14.68 -7.22
N GLN A 218 19.60 13.94 -8.32
CA GLN A 218 19.92 14.42 -9.66
C GLN A 218 19.14 15.68 -10.06
N LYS A 219 17.92 15.85 -9.55
CA LYS A 219 17.07 17.02 -9.84
C LYS A 219 17.30 18.19 -8.89
N LEU A 220 17.78 17.93 -7.67
CA LEU A 220 18.02 18.97 -6.68
C LEU A 220 19.20 19.86 -7.10
N THR A 221 19.02 21.16 -6.96
CA THR A 221 20.04 22.19 -7.25
C THR A 221 20.61 22.83 -5.98
N LEU A 222 20.33 22.23 -4.81
CA LEU A 222 20.70 22.77 -3.50
C LEU A 222 22.19 22.49 -3.20
N SER A 223 22.85 23.41 -2.49
CA SER A 223 24.09 23.04 -1.80
C SER A 223 23.76 22.15 -0.58
N PRO A 224 24.71 21.33 -0.07
CA PRO A 224 24.47 20.54 1.13
C PRO A 224 24.00 21.36 2.34
N LEU A 225 24.49 22.58 2.51
CA LEU A 225 24.05 23.51 3.57
C LEU A 225 22.60 23.99 3.35
N ALA A 226 22.22 24.29 2.11
CA ALA A 226 20.84 24.66 1.80
C ALA A 226 19.89 23.46 2.00
N PHE A 227 20.32 22.26 1.62
CA PHE A 227 19.60 21.02 1.88
C PHE A 227 19.39 20.77 3.38
N GLU A 228 20.43 20.95 4.20
CA GLU A 228 20.31 20.86 5.66
C GLU A 228 19.27 21.84 6.20
N ARG A 229 19.30 23.10 5.77
CA ARG A 229 18.31 24.11 6.19
C ARG A 229 16.87 23.69 5.88
N HIS A 230 16.64 23.00 4.76
CA HIS A 230 15.31 22.46 4.42
C HIS A 230 14.90 21.26 5.29
N LEU A 231 15.86 20.45 5.78
CA LEU A 231 15.58 19.39 6.77
C LEU A 231 15.19 19.98 8.15
N SER A 232 15.71 21.17 8.48
CA SER A 232 15.52 21.86 9.75
C SER A 232 14.20 22.65 9.87
N ILE A 233 13.21 22.40 9.02
CA ILE A 233 11.91 23.11 9.06
C ILE A 233 10.81 22.09 9.35
N PRO A 234 9.93 22.30 10.35
CA PRO A 234 9.74 23.52 11.16
C PRO A 234 10.59 23.62 12.43
N VAL A 235 11.36 22.58 12.77
CA VAL A 235 12.16 22.55 14.01
C VAL A 235 13.62 22.81 13.66
N SER A 236 14.21 23.88 14.21
CA SER A 236 15.61 24.33 14.04
C SER A 236 16.67 23.33 14.53
N ILE A 237 16.58 22.09 14.06
CA ILE A 237 17.46 20.97 14.33
C ILE A 237 18.57 20.99 13.29
N VAL A 238 19.82 20.97 13.75
CA VAL A 238 20.97 20.78 12.87
C VAL A 238 21.07 19.30 12.54
N ALA A 239 20.62 18.90 11.34
CA ALA A 239 20.52 17.50 10.96
C ALA A 239 21.89 16.79 10.97
N SER A 240 22.98 17.53 10.76
CA SER A 240 24.34 17.01 10.86
C SER A 240 24.79 16.66 12.29
N LYS A 241 24.02 17.06 13.31
CA LYS A 241 24.29 16.78 14.73
C LYS A 241 23.33 15.75 15.33
N LEU A 242 22.43 15.20 14.52
CA LEU A 242 21.53 14.15 14.95
C LEU A 242 22.27 12.82 15.13
N PRO A 243 21.71 11.86 15.88
CA PRO A 243 22.22 10.50 15.94
C PRO A 243 22.36 9.90 14.54
N THR A 244 23.38 9.08 14.33
CA THR A 244 23.63 8.41 13.04
C THR A 244 22.50 7.47 12.60
N THR A 245 21.66 7.05 13.54
CA THR A 245 20.43 6.27 13.32
C THR A 245 19.25 7.11 12.83
N ASP A 246 19.32 8.43 12.91
CA ASP A 246 18.25 9.31 12.44
C ASP A 246 18.25 9.36 10.90
N PRO A 247 17.10 9.14 10.25
CA PRO A 247 17.03 9.14 8.80
C PRO A 247 17.36 10.50 8.18
N ARG A 248 17.20 11.63 8.91
CA ARG A 248 17.60 12.96 8.43
C ARG A 248 19.12 13.08 8.36
N TYR A 249 19.83 12.54 9.35
CA TYR A 249 21.29 12.44 9.33
C TYR A 249 21.74 11.60 8.14
N GLY A 250 21.14 10.42 7.97
CA GLY A 250 21.46 9.51 6.86
C GLY A 250 21.21 10.14 5.48
N ASN A 251 20.09 10.86 5.33
CA ASN A 251 19.72 11.55 4.09
C ASN A 251 20.69 12.70 3.78
N LEU A 252 21.01 13.53 4.78
CA LEU A 252 21.99 14.62 4.65
C LEU A 252 23.37 14.05 4.26
N LYS A 253 23.86 13.04 4.98
CA LYS A 253 25.12 12.35 4.66
C LYS A 253 25.14 11.85 3.22
N ALA A 254 24.10 11.15 2.79
CA ALA A 254 24.02 10.61 1.44
C ALA A 254 24.02 11.73 0.38
N TYR A 255 23.29 12.82 0.61
CA TYR A 255 23.27 13.96 -0.31
C TYR A 255 24.60 14.71 -0.36
N THR A 256 25.27 14.92 0.78
CA THR A 256 26.59 15.57 0.84
C THR A 256 27.64 14.77 0.07
N ILE A 257 27.66 13.44 0.21
CA ILE A 257 28.56 12.57 -0.55
C ILE A 257 28.23 12.66 -2.04
N TYR A 258 26.95 12.52 -2.41
CA TYR A 258 26.52 12.63 -3.81
C TYR A 258 26.92 13.97 -4.45
N PHE A 259 26.75 15.08 -3.73
CA PHE A 259 27.14 16.41 -4.21
C PHE A 259 28.65 16.50 -4.44
N ALA A 260 29.45 16.01 -3.48
CA ALA A 260 30.91 15.99 -3.60
C ALA A 260 31.39 15.09 -4.74
N GLU A 261 30.73 13.97 -5.01
CA GLU A 261 31.03 13.09 -6.15
C GLU A 261 30.85 13.80 -7.49
N ARG A 262 29.85 14.69 -7.61
CA ARG A 262 29.63 15.47 -8.83
C ARG A 262 30.65 16.59 -9.03
N GLN A 263 31.21 17.12 -7.94
CA GLN A 263 32.29 18.11 -8.01
C GLN A 263 33.65 17.45 -8.32
N GLY A 264 33.86 16.24 -7.78
CA GLY A 264 35.10 15.48 -7.98
C GLY A 264 36.32 16.05 -7.25
N GLY A 265 37.48 15.45 -7.51
CA GLY A 265 38.78 15.89 -6.98
C GLY A 265 38.88 15.88 -5.45
N ASP A 266 39.71 16.77 -4.91
CA ASP A 266 40.02 16.88 -3.48
C ASP A 266 38.80 17.06 -2.57
N ILE A 267 37.69 17.59 -3.10
CA ILE A 267 36.47 17.83 -2.33
C ILE A 267 35.85 16.48 -1.90
N LEU A 268 35.82 15.51 -2.82
CA LEU A 268 35.27 14.19 -2.54
C LEU A 268 36.05 13.47 -1.44
N ASP A 269 37.38 13.52 -1.53
CA ASP A 269 38.27 12.87 -0.55
C ASP A 269 38.11 13.50 0.83
N LYS A 270 38.12 14.84 0.91
CA LYS A 270 37.89 15.58 2.17
C LYS A 270 36.54 15.25 2.80
N VAL A 271 35.47 15.22 1.99
CA VAL A 271 34.11 14.90 2.47
C VAL A 271 34.06 13.47 2.98
N LYS A 272 34.64 12.49 2.27
CA LYS A 272 34.68 11.09 2.70
C LYS A 272 35.44 10.92 4.01
N THR A 273 36.58 11.59 4.18
CA THR A 273 37.35 11.57 5.44
C THR A 273 36.51 12.12 6.60
N LEU A 274 35.95 13.32 6.46
CA LEU A 274 35.14 13.95 7.51
C LEU A 274 33.92 13.09 7.90
N VAL A 275 33.27 12.46 6.93
CA VAL A 275 32.14 11.55 7.19
C VAL A 275 32.58 10.26 7.89
N ALA A 276 33.77 9.74 7.59
CA ALA A 276 34.33 8.57 8.28
C ALA A 276 34.68 8.88 9.75
N ASP A 277 35.14 10.11 10.01
CA ASP A 277 35.44 10.62 11.36
C ASP A 277 34.18 10.97 12.17
N GLY A 278 32.99 10.86 11.58
CA GLY A 278 31.71 11.20 12.22
C GLY A 278 31.39 12.70 12.22
N ASP A 279 32.15 13.51 11.50
CA ASP A 279 32.02 14.97 11.44
C ASP A 279 31.21 15.42 10.21
N LEU A 280 29.91 15.07 10.21
CA LEU A 280 29.02 15.45 9.11
C LEU A 280 28.84 16.98 9.00
N PHE A 281 28.95 17.71 10.12
CA PHE A 281 28.80 19.18 10.11
C PHE A 281 29.89 19.85 9.26
N ASN A 282 31.15 19.46 9.48
CA ASN A 282 32.25 19.99 8.67
C ASN A 282 32.19 19.45 7.24
N ALA A 283 31.77 18.20 7.02
CA ALA A 283 31.58 17.66 5.67
C ALA A 283 30.58 18.50 4.85
N VAL A 284 29.43 18.84 5.44
CA VAL A 284 28.41 19.72 4.82
C VAL A 284 28.98 21.09 4.51
N THR A 285 29.74 21.67 5.47
CA THR A 285 30.35 22.99 5.31
C THR A 285 31.39 23.01 4.18
N VAL A 286 32.25 21.98 4.09
CA VAL A 286 33.26 21.85 3.05
C VAL A 286 32.61 21.68 1.68
N ALA A 287 31.65 20.78 1.56
CA ALA A 287 30.97 20.50 0.30
C ALA A 287 30.11 21.67 -0.22
N SER A 288 29.77 22.64 0.63
CA SER A 288 28.93 23.79 0.25
C SER A 288 29.72 25.05 -0.15
N LYS A 289 31.06 25.04 0.02
CA LYS A 289 31.96 26.16 -0.32
C LYS A 289 32.53 26.08 -1.74
N SER A 290 32.34 24.94 -2.39
CA SER A 290 32.73 24.60 -3.76
C SER A 290 31.57 24.76 -4.73
#